data_AF-A0A9W4T0E3-F1
#
_entry.id   AF-A0A9W4T0E3-F1
#
_cell.length_a   1.000
_cell.length_b   1.000
_cell.length_c   1.000
_cell.angle_alpha   90.00
_cell.angle_beta   90.00
_cell.angle_gamma   90.00
#
_symmetry.space_group_name_H-M   'P 1'
#
loop_
_entity.id
_entity.type
_entity.pdbx_description
1 polymer ?
#
loop_
_entity_poly.entity_id
_entity_poly.type
_entity_poly.pdbx_seq_one_letter_code
_entity_poly.pdbx_strand_id
1 'polypeptide(L)'
;MDDFLNGLQFIKPKLLLYCTGSEWTYQSAKTLYKELQYKLKEHYKYFLQKKIDKTYIPIYLFLSGAGMSKSRNAEEFHRTSIDCLSEDKDLKLRKIIENAFVFSVGFENGSNLRSNVKQSVYRAIGTQMLNQLLSDQNLDLIISNYEAPLP
;
A
#
# COMPACT_ATOMS: atom_id res chain seq x y z
N MET A 1 -22.99 -8.37 -16.37
CA MET A 1 -23.20 -6.94 -16.07
C MET A 1 -21.87 -6.41 -15.60
N ASP A 2 -21.49 -5.21 -15.99
CA ASP A 2 -20.23 -4.62 -15.53
C ASP A 2 -20.47 -4.15 -14.09
N ASP A 3 -20.04 -4.95 -13.11
CA ASP A 3 -20.34 -4.74 -11.68
C ASP A 3 -19.69 -3.46 -11.12
N PHE A 4 -18.93 -2.73 -11.95
CA PHE A 4 -18.23 -1.50 -11.63
C PHE A 4 -18.66 -0.32 -12.53
N LEU A 5 -19.97 -0.17 -12.80
CA LEU A 5 -20.55 0.95 -13.58
C LEU A 5 -20.10 2.35 -13.13
N ASN A 6 -19.73 2.53 -11.85
CA ASN A 6 -19.22 3.79 -11.28
C ASN A 6 -17.72 3.77 -10.96
N GLY A 7 -16.99 2.75 -11.43
CA GLY A 7 -15.63 2.45 -11.00
C GLY A 7 -15.56 1.85 -9.60
N LEU A 8 -14.40 1.28 -9.25
CA LEU A 8 -14.11 0.84 -7.87
C LEU A 8 -14.01 2.08 -6.98
N GLN A 9 -14.96 2.26 -6.05
CA GLN A 9 -14.84 3.31 -5.05
C GLN A 9 -13.67 2.97 -4.12
N PHE A 10 -12.62 3.80 -4.16
CA PHE A 10 -11.50 3.64 -3.25
C PHE A 10 -11.92 4.04 -1.84
N ILE A 11 -11.85 3.09 -0.92
CA ILE A 11 -12.04 3.35 0.50
C ILE A 11 -10.68 3.37 1.16
N LYS A 12 -10.43 4.40 1.96
CA LYS A 12 -9.16 4.53 2.68
C LYS A 12 -8.95 3.28 3.54
N PRO A 13 -7.79 2.60 3.44
CA PRO A 13 -7.51 1.41 4.22
C PRO A 13 -7.55 1.69 5.72
N LYS A 14 -7.86 0.66 6.51
CA LYS A 14 -7.71 0.73 7.97
C LYS A 14 -6.24 0.95 8.32
N LEU A 15 -5.99 1.82 9.30
CA LEU A 15 -4.65 2.12 9.78
C LEU A 15 -3.96 0.85 10.31
N LEU A 16 -2.70 0.65 9.95
CA LEU A 16 -1.83 -0.39 10.50
C LEU A 16 -1.44 -0.10 11.95
N LEU A 17 -1.53 1.17 12.38
CA LEU A 17 -1.17 1.61 13.71
C LEU A 17 -2.41 1.78 14.59
N TYR A 18 -2.58 0.88 15.57
CA TYR A 18 -3.67 0.93 16.54
C TYR A 18 -3.15 1.28 17.94
N CYS A 19 -2.68 2.53 18.10
CA CYS A 19 -2.23 3.04 19.39
C CYS A 19 -2.59 4.52 19.58
N THR A 20 -2.49 5.01 20.82
CA THR A 20 -2.72 6.42 21.19
C THR A 20 -1.82 7.42 20.45
N GLY A 21 -0.69 6.95 19.90
CA GLY A 21 0.22 7.74 19.07
C GLY A 21 -0.15 7.83 17.58
N SER A 22 -1.27 7.22 17.16
CA SER A 22 -1.71 7.24 15.75
C SER A 22 -2.02 8.64 15.22
N GLU A 23 -2.44 9.56 16.10
CA GLU A 23 -2.72 10.96 15.77
C GLU A 23 -1.49 11.87 15.89
N TRP A 24 -0.35 11.35 16.36
CA TRP A 24 0.85 12.18 16.55
C TRP A 24 1.44 12.60 15.21
N THR A 25 1.88 13.86 15.12
CA THR A 25 2.55 14.37 13.93
C THR A 25 3.72 13.47 13.56
N TYR A 26 3.73 13.00 12.31
CA TYR A 26 4.81 12.15 11.81
C TYR A 26 6.12 12.93 11.73
N GLN A 27 7.19 12.35 12.27
CA GLN A 27 8.52 12.95 12.33
C GLN A 27 9.53 12.04 11.62
N SER A 28 9.61 12.16 10.30
CA SER A 28 10.65 11.48 9.52
C SER A 28 11.95 12.29 9.46
N ALA A 29 13.07 11.60 9.27
CA ALA A 29 14.36 12.24 9.06
C ALA A 29 14.34 13.07 7.77
N LYS A 30 14.88 14.30 7.81
CA LYS A 30 14.95 15.17 6.61
C LYS A 30 15.73 14.54 5.46
N THR A 31 16.71 13.68 5.75
CA THR A 31 17.48 12.94 4.74
C THR A 31 16.61 11.96 3.96
N LEU A 32 15.63 11.33 4.62
CA LEU A 32 14.70 10.40 3.99
C LEU A 32 13.96 11.05 2.82
N TYR A 33 13.51 12.30 2.97
CA TYR A 33 12.77 12.99 1.91
C TYR A 33 13.59 13.11 0.62
N LYS A 34 14.86 13.48 0.74
CA LYS A 34 15.75 13.67 -0.41
C LYS A 34 16.07 12.33 -1.09
N GLU A 35 16.39 11.31 -0.31
CA GLU A 35 16.70 9.98 -0.82
C GLU A 35 15.49 9.34 -1.49
N LEU A 36 14.33 9.43 -0.84
CA LEU A 36 13.08 8.90 -1.38
C LEU A 36 12.68 9.62 -2.67
N GLN A 37 12.77 10.95 -2.72
CA GLN A 37 12.50 11.72 -3.93
C GLN A 37 13.39 11.26 -5.10
N TYR A 38 14.69 11.11 -4.87
CA TYR A 38 15.63 10.63 -5.88
C TYR A 38 15.24 9.24 -6.40
N LYS A 39 14.93 8.31 -5.48
CA LYS A 39 14.54 6.94 -5.85
C LYS A 39 13.21 6.87 -6.58
N LEU A 40 12.19 7.62 -6.16
CA LEU A 40 10.90 7.67 -6.86
C LEU A 40 11.05 8.14 -8.31
N LYS A 41 11.89 9.15 -8.55
CA LYS A 41 12.20 9.63 -9.92
C LYS A 41 12.92 8.57 -10.75
N GLU A 42 13.89 7.88 -10.15
CA GLU A 42 14.62 6.81 -10.80
C GLU A 42 13.67 5.68 -11.23
N HIS A 43 12.79 5.22 -10.32
CA HIS A 43 11.78 4.20 -10.63
C HIS A 43 10.79 4.67 -11.69
N TYR A 44 10.36 5.93 -11.62
CA TYR A 44 9.46 6.50 -12.63
C TYR A 44 10.08 6.52 -14.02
N LYS A 45 11.37 6.84 -14.12
CA LYS A 45 12.12 6.76 -15.39
C LYS A 45 12.12 5.34 -15.95
N TYR A 46 12.33 4.32 -15.13
CA TYR A 46 12.27 2.93 -15.58
C TYR A 46 10.86 2.50 -16.00
N PHE A 47 9.84 2.95 -15.27
CA PHE A 47 8.44 2.74 -15.65
C PHE A 47 8.12 3.35 -17.03
N LEU A 48 8.52 4.60 -17.28
CA LEU A 48 8.33 5.26 -18.59
C LEU A 48 9.05 4.53 -19.73
N GLN A 49 10.19 3.91 -19.44
CA GLN A 49 10.94 3.08 -20.39
C GLN A 49 10.35 1.66 -20.57
N LYS A 50 9.23 1.35 -19.90
CA LYS A 50 8.61 0.01 -19.89
C LYS A 50 9.55 -1.09 -19.39
N LYS A 51 10.52 -0.74 -18.53
CA LYS A 51 11.43 -1.70 -17.89
C LYS A 51 10.77 -2.27 -16.64
N ILE A 52 9.93 -3.29 -16.84
CA ILE A 52 9.16 -3.96 -15.79
C ILE A 52 9.81 -5.31 -15.53
N ASP A 53 10.98 -5.29 -14.91
CA ASP A 53 11.67 -6.47 -14.39
C ASP A 53 11.82 -6.32 -12.88
N LYS A 54 11.96 -7.44 -12.16
CA LYS A 54 12.18 -7.49 -10.70
C LYS A 54 13.29 -6.56 -10.21
N THR A 55 14.27 -6.24 -11.05
CA THR A 55 15.37 -5.30 -10.78
C THR A 55 14.91 -3.84 -10.65
N TYR A 56 13.86 -3.45 -11.38
CA TYR A 56 13.42 -2.05 -11.50
C TYR A 56 12.15 -1.73 -10.71
N ILE A 57 11.41 -2.77 -10.30
CA ILE A 57 10.25 -2.64 -9.42
C ILE A 57 10.73 -2.30 -8.00
N PRO A 58 10.33 -1.16 -7.42
CA PRO A 58 10.79 -0.77 -6.09
C PRO A 58 10.22 -1.68 -4.99
N ILE A 59 11.09 -2.08 -4.06
CA ILE A 59 10.71 -2.68 -2.78
C ILE A 59 11.31 -1.82 -1.67
N TYR A 60 10.46 -1.26 -0.80
CA TYR A 60 10.87 -0.48 0.35
C TYR A 60 10.74 -1.33 1.62
N LEU A 61 11.85 -1.48 2.35
CA LEU A 61 11.92 -2.30 3.55
C LEU A 61 12.24 -1.43 4.78
N PHE A 62 11.35 -1.43 5.77
CA PHE A 62 11.55 -0.72 7.03
C PHE A 62 12.11 -1.66 8.10
N LEU A 63 13.40 -1.52 8.43
CA LEU A 63 14.09 -2.30 9.46
C LEU A 63 14.44 -1.40 10.66
N SER A 64 13.91 -1.73 11.83
CA SER A 64 14.27 -1.06 13.10
C SER A 64 13.86 -1.91 14.31
N GLY A 65 14.30 -1.52 15.51
CA GLY A 65 13.95 -2.19 16.77
C GLY A 65 12.44 -2.14 17.11
N ALA A 66 12.03 -2.92 18.10
CA ALA A 66 10.66 -2.83 18.64
C ALA A 66 10.38 -1.40 19.14
N GLY A 67 9.17 -0.89 18.90
CA GLY A 67 8.80 0.49 19.27
C GLY A 67 9.41 1.61 18.42
N MET A 68 10.29 1.30 17.46
CA MET A 68 10.98 2.30 16.63
C MET A 68 10.20 2.63 15.33
N SER A 69 8.89 2.81 15.47
CA SER A 69 8.02 3.39 14.43
C SER A 69 7.95 2.70 13.06
N LYS A 70 8.29 1.39 12.93
CA LYS A 70 8.19 0.65 11.66
C LYS A 70 6.81 0.74 11.02
N SER A 71 5.77 0.35 11.76
CA SER A 71 4.39 0.37 11.26
C SER A 71 3.92 1.78 10.94
N ARG A 72 4.41 2.79 11.68
CA ARG A 72 4.11 4.20 11.40
C ARG A 72 4.77 4.67 10.10
N ASN A 73 6.02 4.30 9.85
CA ASN A 73 6.70 4.63 8.60
C ASN A 73 6.02 3.98 7.39
N ALA A 74 5.57 2.73 7.53
CA ALA A 74 4.82 2.04 6.47
C ALA A 74 3.46 2.72 6.22
N GLU A 75 2.73 3.08 7.27
CA GLU A 75 1.45 3.78 7.18
C GLU A 75 1.58 5.16 6.49
N GLU A 76 2.60 5.93 6.87
CA GLU A 76 2.83 7.28 6.33
C GLU A 76 3.56 7.28 4.99
N PHE A 77 3.95 6.11 4.46
CA PHE A 77 4.83 6.03 3.29
C PHE A 77 4.21 6.68 2.04
N HIS A 78 2.91 6.47 1.81
CA HIS A 78 2.20 7.08 0.69
C HIS A 78 2.21 8.60 0.77
N ARG A 79 1.80 9.16 1.91
CA ARG A 79 1.83 10.60 2.17
C ARG A 79 3.25 11.17 2.07
N THR A 80 4.22 10.49 2.68
CA THR A 80 5.64 10.89 2.63
C THR A 80 6.12 10.95 1.18
N SER A 81 5.76 9.97 0.35
CA SER A 81 6.13 9.94 -1.08
C SER A 81 5.56 11.14 -1.86
N ILE A 82 4.33 11.56 -1.55
CA ILE A 82 3.71 12.76 -2.14
C ILE A 82 4.44 14.03 -1.65
N ASP A 83 4.64 14.15 -0.35
CA ASP A 83 5.28 15.31 0.28
C ASP A 83 6.71 15.52 -0.23
N CYS A 84 7.46 14.43 -0.48
CA CYS A 84 8.79 14.48 -1.10
C CYS A 84 8.79 15.10 -2.50
N LEU A 85 7.66 15.05 -3.21
CA LEU A 85 7.51 15.56 -4.57
C LEU A 85 6.77 16.91 -4.61
N SER A 86 6.49 17.52 -3.45
CA SER A 86 5.71 18.76 -3.35
C SER A 86 6.33 19.93 -4.11
N GLU A 87 7.66 20.07 -4.07
CA GLU A 87 8.43 21.09 -4.77
C GLU A 87 8.89 20.67 -6.19
N ASP A 88 8.44 19.51 -6.67
CA ASP A 88 8.83 19.02 -7.99
C ASP A 88 8.16 19.79 -9.13
N LYS A 89 8.91 20.05 -10.20
CA LYS A 89 8.38 20.65 -11.42
C LYS A 89 7.56 19.66 -12.24
N ASP A 90 7.89 18.37 -12.18
CA ASP A 90 7.15 17.33 -12.89
C ASP A 90 5.99 16.79 -12.04
N LEU A 91 4.79 17.32 -12.29
CA LEU A 91 3.59 16.92 -11.58
C LEU A 91 3.06 15.54 -11.99
N LYS A 92 3.56 14.90 -13.06
CA LYS A 92 3.01 13.62 -13.54
C LYS A 92 3.26 12.50 -12.54
N LEU A 93 4.51 12.36 -12.07
CA LEU A 93 4.86 11.35 -11.06
C LEU A 93 4.04 11.55 -9.78
N ARG A 94 3.99 12.79 -9.30
CA ARG A 94 3.21 13.15 -8.12
C ARG A 94 1.74 12.75 -8.27
N LYS A 95 1.09 13.11 -9.38
CA LYS A 95 -0.31 12.75 -9.66
C LYS A 95 -0.51 11.24 -9.73
N ILE A 96 0.43 10.48 -10.27
CA ILE A 96 0.34 9.01 -10.31
C ILE A 96 0.33 8.43 -8.90
N ILE A 97 1.20 8.93 -8.01
CA ILE A 97 1.27 8.47 -6.62
C ILE A 97 0.03 8.93 -5.83
N GLU A 98 -0.40 10.19 -6.00
CA GLU A 98 -1.60 10.73 -5.35
C GLU A 98 -2.86 9.92 -5.68
N ASN A 99 -2.99 9.46 -6.93
CA ASN A 99 -4.15 8.67 -7.37
C ASN A 99 -3.93 7.15 -7.26
N ALA A 100 -2.84 6.70 -6.66
CA ALA A 100 -2.58 5.27 -6.50
C ALA A 100 -3.50 4.64 -5.46
N PHE A 101 -4.00 3.44 -5.75
CA PHE A 101 -4.65 2.59 -4.76
C PHE A 101 -3.63 2.13 -3.73
N VAL A 102 -3.90 2.38 -2.44
CA VAL A 102 -3.05 1.97 -1.33
C VAL A 102 -3.79 0.92 -0.51
N PHE A 103 -3.14 -0.23 -0.29
CA PHE A 103 -3.69 -1.33 0.49
C PHE A 103 -2.84 -1.60 1.71
N SER A 104 -3.49 -1.75 2.86
CA SER A 104 -2.83 -2.15 4.10
C SER A 104 -3.00 -3.65 4.31
N VAL A 105 -1.98 -4.46 4.05
CA VAL A 105 -2.03 -5.93 4.18
C VAL A 105 -1.25 -6.37 5.41
N GLY A 106 -1.94 -7.04 6.34
CA GLY A 106 -1.38 -7.49 7.62
C GLY A 106 -1.66 -8.98 7.88
N PHE A 107 -0.64 -9.71 8.33
CA PHE A 107 -0.74 -11.16 8.58
C PHE A 107 -0.82 -11.54 10.06
N GLU A 108 -0.30 -10.71 10.97
CA GLU A 108 -0.09 -11.11 12.37
C GLU A 108 -1.04 -10.45 13.38
N ASN A 109 -1.51 -9.22 13.13
CA ASN A 109 -2.31 -8.48 14.10
C ASN A 109 -3.61 -7.96 13.48
N GLY A 110 -4.72 -8.69 13.66
CA GLY A 110 -6.08 -8.17 13.45
C GLY A 110 -6.81 -8.56 12.17
N SER A 111 -6.21 -9.35 11.26
CA SER A 111 -6.97 -9.95 10.16
C SER A 111 -7.66 -11.24 10.65
N ASN A 112 -8.99 -11.20 10.79
CA ASN A 112 -9.84 -12.37 11.06
C ASN A 112 -9.89 -13.35 9.87
N LEU A 113 -8.83 -13.42 9.06
CA LEU A 113 -8.75 -14.38 7.98
C LEU A 113 -8.74 -15.78 8.58
N ARG A 114 -9.68 -16.60 8.09
CA ARG A 114 -9.78 -18.01 8.44
C ARG A 114 -8.48 -18.74 8.09
N SER A 115 -8.17 -19.80 8.85
CA SER A 115 -6.93 -20.58 8.69
C SER A 115 -6.75 -21.14 7.27
N ASN A 116 -7.84 -21.52 6.60
CA ASN A 116 -7.84 -22.01 5.21
C ASN A 116 -7.44 -20.93 4.18
N VAL A 117 -7.72 -19.65 4.44
CA VAL A 117 -7.26 -18.54 3.58
C VAL A 117 -5.78 -18.24 3.84
N LYS A 118 -5.34 -18.35 5.10
CA LYS A 118 -3.93 -18.16 5.49
C LYS A 118 -2.97 -19.19 4.87
N GLN A 119 -3.46 -20.35 4.42
CA GLN A 119 -2.64 -21.37 3.75
C GLN A 119 -2.16 -20.96 2.35
N SER A 120 -2.80 -19.99 1.71
CA SER A 120 -2.35 -19.43 0.43
C SER A 120 -2.05 -17.94 0.58
N VAL A 121 -0.79 -17.56 0.39
CA VAL A 121 -0.33 -16.17 0.50
C VAL A 121 -1.08 -15.27 -0.50
N TYR A 122 -1.22 -15.71 -1.75
CA TYR A 122 -1.95 -14.97 -2.78
C TYR A 122 -3.42 -14.79 -2.41
N ARG A 123 -4.06 -15.85 -1.87
CA ARG A 123 -5.45 -15.77 -1.43
C ARG A 123 -5.62 -14.81 -0.26
N ALA A 124 -4.70 -14.83 0.70
CA ALA A 124 -4.72 -13.94 1.86
C ALA A 124 -4.53 -12.48 1.46
N ILE A 125 -3.55 -12.17 0.60
CA ILE A 125 -3.30 -10.81 0.10
C ILE A 125 -4.51 -10.30 -0.69
N GLY A 126 -4.95 -11.06 -1.71
CA GLY A 126 -6.04 -10.64 -2.58
C GLY A 126 -7.35 -10.45 -1.84
N THR A 127 -7.69 -11.35 -0.92
CA THR A 127 -8.89 -11.19 -0.06
C THR A 127 -8.84 -9.90 0.75
N GLN A 128 -7.70 -9.56 1.35
CA GLN A 128 -7.58 -8.33 2.15
C GLN A 128 -7.71 -7.07 1.30
N MET A 129 -7.10 -7.07 0.11
CA MET A 129 -7.22 -5.96 -0.84
C MET A 129 -8.67 -5.80 -1.30
N LEU A 130 -9.34 -6.89 -1.68
CA LEU A 130 -10.74 -6.87 -2.09
C LEU A 130 -11.67 -6.42 -0.96
N ASN A 131 -11.44 -6.86 0.27
CA ASN A 131 -12.22 -6.41 1.43
C ASN A 131 -12.07 -4.91 1.72
N GLN A 132 -10.96 -4.29 1.30
CA GLN A 132 -10.79 -2.83 1.39
C GLN A 132 -11.50 -2.10 0.25
N LEU A 133 -11.62 -2.71 -0.93
CA LEU A 133 -12.36 -2.15 -2.07
C LEU A 133 -13.87 -2.35 -1.96
N LEU A 134 -14.29 -3.47 -1.36
CA LEU A 134 -15.67 -3.94 -1.29
C LEU A 134 -16.12 -3.95 0.17
N SER A 135 -16.00 -2.82 0.87
CA SER A 135 -16.30 -2.72 2.31
C SER A 135 -17.72 -3.15 2.67
N ASP A 136 -18.64 -2.99 1.72
CA ASP A 136 -20.07 -3.27 1.89
C ASP A 136 -20.40 -4.75 1.67
N GLN A 137 -19.45 -5.53 1.14
CA GLN A 137 -19.59 -6.97 0.97
C GLN A 137 -19.13 -7.73 2.21
N ASN A 138 -19.81 -8.84 2.48
CA ASN A 138 -19.39 -9.75 3.53
C ASN A 138 -18.05 -10.41 3.15
N LEU A 139 -17.07 -10.37 4.05
CA LEU A 139 -15.76 -11.00 3.88
C LEU A 139 -15.86 -12.48 3.50
N ASP A 140 -16.83 -13.23 4.03
CA ASP A 140 -17.02 -14.65 3.68
C ASP A 140 -17.42 -14.83 2.21
N LEU A 141 -18.19 -13.89 1.64
CA LEU A 141 -18.57 -13.91 0.23
C LEU A 141 -17.37 -13.60 -0.66
N ILE A 142 -16.52 -12.65 -0.25
CA ILE A 142 -15.27 -12.35 -0.95
C ILE A 142 -14.37 -13.59 -0.94
N ILE A 143 -14.23 -14.27 0.21
CA ILE A 143 -13.41 -15.47 0.34
C ILE A 143 -13.94 -16.62 -0.54
N SER A 144 -15.26 -16.81 -0.61
CA SER A 144 -15.86 -17.89 -1.40
C SER A 144 -15.70 -17.68 -2.90
N ASN A 145 -15.75 -16.44 -3.36
CA ASN A 145 -15.75 -16.11 -4.78
C ASN A 145 -14.38 -15.75 -5.33
N TYR A 146 -13.41 -15.40 -4.47
CA TYR A 146 -12.07 -15.02 -4.91
C TYR A 146 -11.24 -16.25 -5.29
N GLU A 147 -10.97 -16.38 -6.59
CA GLU A 147 -10.01 -17.32 -7.15
C GLU A 147 -8.61 -16.67 -7.19
N ALA A 148 -7.72 -17.14 -6.32
CA ALA A 148 -6.36 -16.66 -6.29
C ALA A 148 -5.60 -17.12 -7.55
N PRO A 149 -4.71 -16.28 -8.10
CA PRO A 149 -3.87 -16.69 -9.22
C PRO A 149 -2.96 -17.86 -8.82
N LEU A 150 -2.71 -18.76 -9.77
CA LEU A 150 -1.70 -19.80 -9.60
C LEU A 150 -0.30 -19.17 -9.64
N PRO A 151 0.64 -19.65 -8.81
CA PRO A 151 2.02 -19.17 -8.80
C PRO A 151 2.77 -19.48 -10.11
#